data_AF-A0A3M6TJC2-F1
#
_entry.id   AF-A0A3M6TJC2-F1
#
_cell.length_a   1.000
_cell.length_b   1.000
_cell.length_c   1.000
_cell.angle_alpha   90.00
_cell.angle_beta   90.00
_cell.angle_gamma   90.00
#
_symmetry.space_group_name_H-M   'P 1'
#
loop_
_entity.id
_entity.type
_entity.pdbx_description
1 polymer ?
#
loop_
_entity_poly.entity_id
_entity_poly.type
_entity_poly.pdbx_seq_one_letter_code
_entity_poly.pdbx_strand_id
1 'polypeptide(L)'
;MTHDEVTKNHPGGVSNIPSDEKLALTYETSDENNGYKAMKLYISKLNPKSNAFSQYLKKQWNYDDEVWYDARLIGINKLDNTMKSISETAKLLKMYTNCSVGATVITLWSNAGIQNCHIMAISGRCSEQSLAHYNTWPSTS
;
A
#
# COMPACT_ATOMS: atom_id res chain seq x y z
N MET A 1 46.44 29.13 22.52
CA MET A 1 45.10 29.53 22.04
C MET A 1 45.15 29.54 20.53
N THR A 2 44.70 28.46 19.91
CA THR A 2 44.74 28.31 18.45
C THR A 2 43.51 27.51 18.04
N HIS A 3 42.55 28.28 17.55
CA HIS A 3 41.32 27.99 16.82
C HIS A 3 40.84 26.54 16.67
N ASP A 4 39.63 26.28 17.16
CA ASP A 4 38.73 25.23 16.70
C ASP A 4 38.51 25.33 15.17
N GLU A 5 38.77 24.24 14.46
CA GLU A 5 38.17 23.99 13.14
C GLU A 5 37.13 22.87 13.29
N VAL A 6 35.87 23.31 13.35
CA VAL A 6 34.68 22.49 13.23
C VAL A 6 34.67 21.87 11.84
N THR A 7 35.03 20.59 11.73
CA THR A 7 34.76 19.80 10.52
C THR A 7 33.28 19.49 10.43
N LYS A 8 32.57 20.46 9.84
CA LYS A 8 31.47 20.35 8.88
C LYS A 8 30.92 18.94 8.70
N ASN A 9 29.68 18.77 9.14
CA ASN A 9 28.75 17.69 8.79
C ASN A 9 29.08 17.12 7.39
N HIS A 10 29.74 15.97 7.38
CA HIS A 10 29.68 15.08 6.24
C HIS A 10 28.49 14.16 6.51
N PRO A 11 27.28 14.43 5.97
CA PRO A 11 26.36 13.34 5.74
C PRO A 11 27.10 12.42 4.78
N GLY A 12 27.61 11.31 5.30
CA GLY A 12 28.18 10.25 4.50
C GLY A 12 27.18 9.96 3.39
N GLY A 13 27.65 10.10 2.15
CA GLY A 13 26.83 9.91 0.97
C GLY A 13 26.08 8.60 1.11
N VAL A 14 24.80 8.63 0.73
CA VAL A 14 24.02 7.42 0.53
C VAL A 14 24.65 6.67 -0.64
N SER A 15 25.75 5.95 -0.38
CA SER A 15 25.95 4.69 -1.06
C SER A 15 24.69 3.91 -0.74
N ASN A 16 23.88 3.65 -1.75
CA ASN A 16 22.75 2.75 -1.67
C ASN A 16 23.31 1.39 -1.21
N ILE A 17 23.48 1.22 0.09
CA ILE A 17 23.47 -0.10 0.70
C ILE A 17 22.08 -0.60 0.29
N PRO A 18 21.96 -1.70 -0.48
CA PRO A 18 20.69 -2.37 -0.62
C PRO A 18 20.31 -2.74 0.81
N SER A 19 19.43 -1.96 1.42
CA SER A 19 18.91 -2.31 2.73
C SER A 19 18.05 -3.54 2.49
N ASP A 20 18.55 -4.69 2.92
CA ASP A 20 17.76 -5.92 3.06
C ASP A 20 16.69 -5.76 4.16
N GLU A 21 16.57 -4.59 4.80
CA GLU A 21 15.47 -4.30 5.71
C GLU A 21 14.17 -4.28 4.91
N LYS A 22 13.49 -5.41 4.99
CA LYS A 22 12.10 -5.62 4.61
C LYS A 22 11.18 -4.74 5.49
N LEU A 23 11.24 -3.41 5.30
CA LEU A 23 10.55 -2.43 6.14
C LEU A 23 9.01 -2.53 6.04
N ALA A 24 8.47 -3.28 5.07
CA ALA A 24 7.04 -3.52 4.91
C ALA A 24 6.73 -4.99 4.65
N LEU A 25 6.79 -5.82 5.71
CA LEU A 25 6.24 -7.18 5.66
C LEU A 25 4.83 -7.20 6.23
N THR A 26 3.95 -7.92 5.54
CA THR A 26 2.68 -8.34 6.11
C THR A 26 2.91 -9.66 6.85
N TYR A 27 2.73 -9.64 8.16
CA TYR A 27 2.82 -10.83 9.01
C TYR A 27 1.46 -11.49 9.19
N GLU A 28 1.46 -12.80 9.38
CA GLU A 28 0.26 -13.51 9.82
C GLU A 28 -0.07 -13.10 11.26
N THR A 29 -1.31 -12.69 11.50
CA THR A 29 -1.81 -12.34 12.83
C THR A 29 -2.96 -13.28 13.22
N SER A 30 -3.32 -13.29 14.51
CA SER A 30 -4.46 -14.05 15.01
C SER A 30 -5.81 -13.53 14.49
N ASP A 31 -5.87 -12.29 14.00
CA ASP A 31 -7.06 -11.68 13.42
C ASP A 31 -7.53 -12.47 12.18
N GLU A 32 -8.83 -12.70 12.08
CA GLU A 32 -9.47 -13.35 10.93
C GLU A 32 -9.46 -12.42 9.70
N ASN A 33 -9.56 -11.11 9.91
CA ASN A 33 -9.55 -10.09 8.87
C ASN A 33 -8.14 -9.52 8.61
N ASN A 34 -7.12 -10.36 8.76
CA ASN A 34 -5.75 -9.93 8.50
C ASN A 34 -5.42 -9.92 6.99
N GLY A 35 -4.62 -8.93 6.58
CA GLY A 35 -4.24 -8.76 5.17
C GLY A 35 -3.45 -9.95 4.61
N TYR A 36 -2.70 -10.68 5.44
CA TYR A 36 -1.91 -11.84 5.02
C TYR A 36 -2.81 -13.00 4.56
N LYS A 37 -3.82 -13.38 5.35
CA LYS A 37 -4.79 -14.43 5.04
C LYS A 37 -5.60 -14.07 3.79
N ALA A 38 -6.05 -12.81 3.69
CA ALA A 38 -6.75 -12.31 2.50
C ALA A 38 -5.88 -12.42 1.24
N MET A 39 -4.61 -12.00 1.32
CA MET A 39 -3.67 -12.07 0.20
C MET A 39 -3.34 -13.51 -0.19
N LYS A 40 -3.11 -14.38 0.81
CA LYS A 40 -2.84 -15.81 0.60
C LYS A 40 -4.02 -16.51 -0.07
N LEU A 41 -5.25 -16.22 0.39
CA LEU A 41 -6.46 -16.74 -0.24
C LEU A 41 -6.60 -16.24 -1.68
N TYR A 42 -6.42 -14.93 -1.91
CA TYR A 42 -6.46 -14.35 -3.25
C TYR A 42 -5.53 -15.07 -4.23
N ILE A 43 -4.25 -15.20 -3.85
CA ILE A 43 -3.23 -15.87 -4.67
C ILE A 43 -3.60 -17.34 -4.94
N SER A 44 -4.12 -18.05 -3.94
CA SER A 44 -4.51 -19.46 -4.09
C SER A 44 -5.64 -19.69 -5.10
N LYS A 45 -6.46 -18.67 -5.37
CA LYS A 45 -7.62 -18.74 -6.26
C LYS A 45 -7.40 -18.12 -7.63
N LEU A 46 -6.21 -17.57 -7.89
CA LEU A 46 -5.83 -16.99 -9.17
C LEU A 46 -5.81 -18.05 -10.28
N ASN A 47 -6.04 -17.61 -11.52
CA ASN A 47 -5.96 -18.50 -12.67
C ASN A 47 -4.49 -18.73 -13.05
N PRO A 48 -3.99 -19.99 -13.02
CA PRO A 48 -2.60 -20.29 -13.34
C PRO A 48 -2.25 -20.06 -14.82
N LYS A 49 -3.25 -19.88 -15.70
CA LYS A 49 -3.04 -19.61 -17.13
C LYS A 49 -2.66 -18.15 -17.42
N SER A 50 -2.71 -17.27 -16.42
CA SER A 50 -2.35 -15.86 -16.57
C SER A 50 -1.30 -15.46 -15.55
N ASN A 51 -0.26 -14.77 -16.01
CA ASN A 51 0.79 -14.21 -15.14
C ASN A 51 0.38 -12.87 -14.52
N ALA A 52 -0.79 -12.32 -14.88
CA ALA A 52 -1.28 -11.07 -14.31
C ALA A 52 -1.71 -11.29 -12.85
N PHE A 53 -1.27 -10.42 -11.95
CA PHE A 53 -1.71 -10.44 -10.56
C PHE A 53 -3.21 -10.09 -10.46
N SER A 54 -3.62 -8.99 -11.09
CA SER A 54 -5.01 -8.53 -11.11
C SER A 54 -5.79 -9.15 -12.27
N GLN A 55 -6.66 -10.09 -11.95
CA GLN A 55 -7.47 -10.85 -12.91
C GLN A 55 -8.96 -10.59 -12.75
N TYR A 56 -9.73 -10.67 -13.84
CA TYR A 56 -11.19 -10.57 -13.76
C TYR A 56 -11.79 -11.77 -13.04
N LEU A 57 -12.77 -11.54 -12.17
CA LEU A 57 -13.55 -12.62 -11.58
C LEU A 57 -14.35 -13.35 -12.67
N LYS A 58 -14.50 -14.67 -12.56
CA LYS A 58 -15.38 -15.42 -13.44
C LYS A 58 -16.83 -14.95 -13.26
N LYS A 59 -17.63 -15.00 -14.34
CA LYS A 59 -19.05 -14.63 -14.31
C LYS A 59 -19.86 -15.53 -13.37
N GLN A 60 -19.51 -16.81 -13.33
CA GLN A 60 -20.04 -17.81 -12.42
C GLN A 60 -18.85 -18.41 -11.71
N TRP A 61 -18.78 -18.19 -10.41
CA TRP A 61 -17.76 -18.75 -9.53
C TRP A 61 -18.45 -19.20 -8.25
N ASN A 62 -17.93 -20.26 -7.63
CA ASN A 62 -18.35 -20.74 -6.33
C ASN A 62 -17.19 -20.68 -5.35
N TYR A 63 -17.49 -20.66 -4.06
CA TYR A 63 -16.48 -20.62 -3.01
C TYR A 63 -15.56 -21.86 -3.06
N ASP A 64 -16.14 -23.03 -3.34
CA ASP A 64 -15.42 -24.31 -3.40
C ASP A 64 -14.59 -24.48 -4.68
N ASP A 65 -14.75 -23.60 -5.67
CA ASP A 65 -13.96 -23.67 -6.90
C ASP A 65 -12.48 -23.47 -6.58
N GLU A 66 -11.63 -24.28 -7.21
CA GLU A 66 -10.17 -24.15 -7.11
C GLU A 66 -9.70 -22.79 -7.67
N VAL A 67 -10.35 -22.32 -8.74
CA VAL A 67 -10.00 -21.07 -9.44
C VAL A 67 -11.21 -20.15 -9.53
N TRP A 68 -11.13 -18.96 -8.94
CA TRP A 68 -12.21 -17.96 -8.96
C TRP A 68 -12.08 -16.97 -10.12
N TYR A 69 -10.86 -16.76 -10.62
CA TYR A 69 -10.57 -15.75 -11.61
C TYR A 69 -10.44 -16.32 -13.03
N ASP A 70 -10.75 -15.49 -14.01
CA ASP A 70 -10.56 -15.77 -15.44
C ASP A 70 -9.13 -15.38 -15.83
N ALA A 71 -8.57 -15.98 -16.88
CA ALA A 71 -7.21 -15.70 -17.35
C ALA A 71 -7.09 -14.32 -18.06
N ARG A 72 -8.01 -13.40 -17.78
CA ARG A 72 -8.07 -12.04 -18.34
C ARG A 72 -7.55 -11.02 -17.34
N LEU A 73 -6.56 -10.24 -17.75
CA LEU A 73 -6.02 -9.13 -16.97
C LEU A 73 -7.03 -7.99 -16.79
N ILE A 74 -6.99 -7.31 -15.65
CA ILE A 74 -7.73 -6.07 -15.41
C ILE A 74 -6.92 -4.88 -15.95
N GLY A 75 -7.55 -4.02 -16.75
CA GLY A 75 -6.91 -2.80 -17.27
C GLY A 75 -6.74 -1.72 -16.19
N ILE A 76 -5.71 -0.88 -16.34
CA ILE A 76 -5.34 0.15 -15.37
C ILE A 76 -6.50 1.08 -14.99
N ASN A 77 -7.29 1.54 -15.97
CA ASN A 77 -8.45 2.41 -15.71
C ASN A 77 -9.50 1.75 -14.81
N LYS A 78 -9.68 0.43 -14.92
CA LYS A 78 -10.61 -0.31 -14.07
C LYS A 78 -10.04 -0.48 -12.66
N LEU A 79 -8.73 -0.76 -12.57
CA LEU A 79 -8.03 -0.86 -11.30
C LEU A 79 -8.06 0.48 -10.53
N ASP A 80 -7.77 1.60 -11.21
CA ASP A 80 -7.79 2.96 -10.64
C ASP A 80 -9.17 3.37 -10.09
N ASN A 81 -10.23 2.85 -10.71
CA ASN A 81 -11.61 3.10 -10.29
C ASN A 81 -12.17 2.03 -9.34
N THR A 82 -11.35 1.08 -8.87
CA THR A 82 -11.84 -0.05 -8.05
C THR A 82 -12.44 0.43 -6.73
N MET A 83 -11.74 1.26 -5.96
CA MET A 83 -12.26 1.76 -4.69
C MET A 83 -13.55 2.59 -4.86
N LYS A 84 -13.65 3.32 -5.98
CA LYS A 84 -14.86 4.07 -6.32
C LYS A 84 -16.03 3.12 -6.59
N SER A 85 -15.82 2.10 -7.41
CA SER A 85 -16.82 1.07 -7.71
C SER A 85 -17.27 0.32 -6.44
N ILE A 86 -16.35 0.03 -5.51
CA ILE A 86 -16.66 -0.59 -4.22
C ILE A 86 -17.53 0.36 -3.38
N SER A 87 -17.14 1.64 -3.30
CA SER A 87 -17.89 2.65 -2.53
C SER A 87 -19.32 2.83 -3.04
N GLU A 88 -19.49 2.88 -4.37
CA GLU A 88 -20.79 2.96 -5.02
C GLU A 88 -21.65 1.72 -4.74
N THR A 89 -21.05 0.52 -4.87
CA THR A 89 -21.74 -0.76 -4.67
C THR A 89 -22.16 -0.95 -3.21
N ALA A 90 -21.30 -0.56 -2.26
CA ALA A 90 -21.56 -0.63 -0.83
C ALA A 90 -22.48 0.51 -0.33
N LYS A 91 -22.88 1.45 -1.22
CA LYS A 91 -23.73 2.61 -0.89
C LYS A 91 -23.17 3.45 0.26
N LEU A 92 -21.86 3.69 0.25
CA LEU A 92 -21.23 4.52 1.27
C LEU A 92 -21.66 5.98 1.14
N LEU A 93 -21.72 6.69 2.27
CA LEU A 93 -22.06 8.13 2.30
C LEU A 93 -21.04 8.99 1.53
N LYS A 94 -19.78 8.55 1.49
CA LYS A 94 -18.68 9.21 0.79
C LYS A 94 -18.08 8.25 -0.23
N MET A 95 -17.78 8.79 -1.41
CA MET A 95 -17.06 8.06 -2.44
C MET A 95 -15.56 8.13 -2.18
N TYR A 96 -14.93 6.97 -1.99
CA TYR A 96 -13.49 6.86 -1.81
C TYR A 96 -12.79 6.47 -3.12
N THR A 97 -11.56 6.94 -3.28
CA THR A 97 -10.70 6.60 -4.42
C THR A 97 -9.51 5.77 -3.94
N ASN A 98 -8.77 5.17 -4.87
CA ASN A 98 -7.56 4.41 -4.52
C ASN A 98 -6.55 5.28 -3.75
N CYS A 99 -6.47 6.58 -4.06
CA CYS A 99 -5.66 7.55 -3.31
C CYS A 99 -6.11 7.70 -1.86
N SER A 100 -7.40 7.57 -1.55
CA SER A 100 -7.92 7.61 -0.18
C SER A 100 -7.41 6.42 0.66
N VAL A 101 -7.21 5.26 0.05
CA VAL A 101 -6.62 4.10 0.75
C VAL A 101 -5.17 4.40 1.12
N GLY A 102 -4.37 4.91 0.16
CA GLY A 102 -2.98 5.31 0.42
C GLY A 102 -2.87 6.44 1.46
N ALA A 103 -3.77 7.41 1.41
CA ALA A 103 -3.88 8.48 2.39
C ALA A 103 -4.04 7.93 3.82
N THR A 104 -5.00 7.01 3.98
CA THR A 104 -5.33 6.41 5.28
C THR A 104 -4.15 5.64 5.85
N VAL A 105 -3.46 4.86 5.02
CA VAL A 105 -2.26 4.11 5.44
C VAL A 105 -1.14 5.05 5.91
N ILE A 106 -0.89 6.13 5.17
CA ILE A 106 0.13 7.13 5.53
C ILE A 106 -0.22 7.81 6.85
N THR A 107 -1.47 8.25 7.01
CA THR A 107 -1.93 8.87 8.27
C THR A 107 -1.81 7.89 9.44
N LEU A 108 -2.14 6.61 9.24
CA LEU A 108 -2.02 5.59 10.28
C LEU A 108 -0.56 5.40 10.71
N TRP A 109 0.37 5.32 9.75
CA TRP A 109 1.80 5.20 10.04
C TRP A 109 2.38 6.44 10.72
N SER A 110 1.96 7.63 10.28
CA SER A 110 2.32 8.91 10.90
C SER A 110 1.86 8.95 12.36
N ASN A 111 0.61 8.58 12.62
CA ASN A 111 0.04 8.53 13.97
C ASN A 111 0.69 7.46 14.86
N ALA A 112 1.20 6.38 14.27
CA ALA A 112 1.97 5.35 14.96
C ALA A 112 3.43 5.78 15.26
N GLY A 113 3.83 6.98 14.84
CA GLY A 113 5.19 7.51 15.07
C GLY A 113 6.25 6.92 14.14
N ILE A 114 5.87 6.28 13.03
CA ILE A 114 6.82 5.81 12.03
C ILE A 114 7.48 7.03 11.37
N GLN A 115 8.81 7.01 11.29
CA GLN A 115 9.56 8.12 10.69
C GLN A 115 9.15 8.37 9.24
N ASN A 116 9.07 9.66 8.86
CA ASN A 116 8.69 10.07 7.51
C ASN A 116 9.55 9.41 6.42
N CYS A 117 10.85 9.24 6.66
CA CYS A 117 11.76 8.57 5.72
C CYS A 117 11.32 7.12 5.43
N HIS A 118 10.90 6.36 6.45
CA HIS A 118 10.39 5.01 6.29
C HIS A 118 9.03 5.00 5.58
N ILE A 119 8.13 5.93 5.93
CA ILE A 119 6.84 6.09 5.24
C ILE A 119 7.06 6.40 3.76
N MET A 120 7.99 7.30 3.43
CA MET A 120 8.35 7.64 2.05
C MET A 120 8.93 6.45 1.30
N ALA A 121 9.85 5.72 1.92
CA ALA A 121 10.46 4.53 1.35
C ALA A 121 9.41 3.44 1.03
N ILE A 122 8.49 3.17 1.96
CA ILE A 122 7.47 2.13 1.78
C ILE A 122 6.37 2.57 0.79
N SER A 123 5.95 3.83 0.84
CA SER A 123 4.88 4.35 -0.03
C SER A 123 5.35 4.72 -1.44
N GLY A 124 6.67 4.68 -1.70
CA GLY A 124 7.26 5.07 -2.98
C GLY A 124 7.13 6.57 -3.29
N ARG A 125 7.06 7.42 -2.25
CA ARG A 125 6.88 8.87 -2.41
C ARG A 125 8.20 9.61 -2.25
N CYS A 126 8.49 10.51 -3.19
CA CYS A 126 9.79 11.20 -3.25
C CYS A 126 9.87 12.51 -2.46
N SER A 127 8.76 13.04 -1.90
CA SER A 127 8.79 14.32 -1.17
C SER A 127 8.06 14.28 0.17
N GLU A 128 8.69 14.87 1.18
CA GLU A 128 8.12 15.02 2.52
C GLU A 128 6.92 15.98 2.54
N GLN A 129 6.89 16.95 1.62
CA GLN A 129 5.73 17.82 1.38
C GLN A 129 4.47 17.03 0.96
N SER A 130 4.64 15.91 0.26
CA SER A 130 3.51 15.03 -0.09
C SER A 130 2.94 14.28 1.11
N LEU A 131 3.69 14.16 2.22
CA LEU A 131 3.20 13.60 3.49
C LEU A 131 2.54 14.68 4.36
N ALA A 132 3.11 15.88 4.39
CA ALA A 132 2.58 17.01 5.16
C ALA A 132 1.11 17.33 4.81
N HIS A 133 0.71 17.19 3.53
CA HIS A 133 -0.68 17.37 3.10
C HIS A 133 -1.68 16.40 3.75
N TYR A 134 -1.26 15.22 4.19
CA TYR A 134 -2.13 14.27 4.88
C TYR A 134 -2.21 14.53 6.38
N ASN A 135 -1.15 15.09 6.96
CA ASN A 135 -1.11 15.46 8.37
C ASN A 135 -1.88 16.76 8.65
N THR A 136 -2.02 17.66 7.67
CA THR A 136 -2.81 18.89 7.83
C THR A 136 -4.32 18.66 7.73
N TRP A 137 -4.75 17.52 7.17
CA TRP A 137 -6.14 17.09 7.12
C TRP A 137 -6.24 15.68 7.71
N PRO A 138 -6.26 15.52 9.04
CA PRO A 138 -6.78 14.30 9.61
C PRO A 138 -8.17 14.12 8.99
N SER A 139 -8.44 12.95 8.43
CA SER A 139 -9.79 12.59 7.98
C SER A 139 -10.66 12.39 9.22
N THR A 140 -10.93 13.47 9.94
CA THR A 140 -11.93 13.53 11.00
C THR A 140 -13.29 13.61 10.32
N SER A 141 -14.16 12.72 10.78
CA SER A 141 -15.59 12.61 10.45
C SER A 141 -16.35 13.92 10.62
#